data_AF-A0AAD9C0R3-F1
#
_entry.id   AF-A0AAD9C0R3-F1
#
_cell.length_a   1.000
_cell.length_b   1.000
_cell.length_c   1.000
_cell.angle_alpha   90.00
_cell.angle_beta   90.00
_cell.angle_gamma   90.00
#
_symmetry.space_group_name_H-M   'P 1'
#
loop_
_entity.id
_entity.type
_entity.pdbx_description
1 polymer ?
#
loop_
_entity_poly.entity_id
_entity_poly.type
_entity_poly.pdbx_seq_one_letter_code
_entity_poly.pdbx_strand_id
1 'polypeptide(L)' 'RKYKAVCTIGDELGKCKLLTYAEDLPQISVVFIFVNEALSVILRSVHSVVNHTPAHVLKEIILVDDNSDS' A
#
# COMPACT_ATOMS: atom_id res chain seq x y z
N ARG A 1 10.72 -16.47 4.77
CA ARG A 1 9.76 -15.38 5.02
C ARG A 1 10.57 -14.13 5.32
N LYS A 2 11.02 -13.42 4.29
CA LYS A 2 11.76 -12.16 4.43
C LYS A 2 10.96 -11.11 3.68
N TYR A 3 10.69 -9.97 4.31
CA TYR A 3 9.95 -8.90 3.66
C TYR A 3 10.75 -8.42 2.43
N LYS A 4 10.08 -8.39 1.28
CA LYS A 4 10.69 -7.90 0.04
C LYS A 4 10.75 -6.39 0.09
N ALA A 5 11.82 -5.85 -0.45
CA ALA A 5 11.95 -4.42 -0.49
C ALA A 5 10.94 -3.73 -1.40
N VAL A 6 10.52 -2.52 -0.99
CA VAL A 6 9.84 -1.56 -1.86
C VAL A 6 10.95 -0.84 -2.62
N CYS A 7 10.98 -0.96 -3.96
CA CYS A 7 11.92 -0.16 -4.76
C CYS A 7 11.68 1.32 -4.47
N THR A 8 12.74 2.02 -4.12
CA THR A 8 12.78 3.48 -4.10
C THR A 8 13.48 4.00 -5.36
N ILE A 9 13.30 5.29 -5.68
CA ILE A 9 13.87 5.93 -6.88
C ILE A 9 15.41 5.84 -6.92
N GLY A 10 16.07 5.58 -5.79
CA GLY A 10 17.53 5.41 -5.70
C GLY A 10 18.04 3.98 -5.94
N ASP A 11 17.18 2.97 -6.09
CA ASP A 11 17.60 1.58 -6.21
C ASP A 11 17.95 1.20 -7.67
N GLU A 12 19.06 0.50 -7.87
CA GLU A 12 19.54 0.07 -9.18
C GLU A 12 18.53 -0.92 -9.83
N LEU A 13 18.14 -0.63 -11.08
CA LEU A 13 17.08 -1.34 -11.81
C LEU A 13 17.37 -2.86 -11.88
N GLY A 14 16.66 -3.66 -11.07
CA GLY A 14 16.80 -5.12 -11.01
C GLY A 14 17.27 -5.68 -9.66
N LYS A 15 17.82 -4.86 -8.76
CA LYS A 15 18.30 -5.31 -7.44
C LYS A 15 17.25 -5.27 -6.32
N CYS A 16 16.10 -4.61 -6.51
CA CYS A 16 15.10 -4.49 -5.45
C CYS A 16 14.56 -5.83 -4.93
N LYS A 17 14.56 -6.89 -5.75
CA LYS A 17 14.12 -8.23 -5.33
C LYS A 17 15.09 -8.88 -4.32
N LEU A 18 16.34 -8.40 -4.27
CA LEU A 18 17.42 -8.90 -3.41
C LEU A 18 17.55 -8.07 -2.13
N LEU A 19 16.94 -6.90 -2.09
CA LEU A 19 16.90 -6.06 -0.90
C LEU A 19 16.02 -6.72 0.16
N THR A 20 16.53 -6.70 1.40
CA THR A 20 15.90 -7.31 2.56
C THR A 20 15.69 -6.24 3.62
N TYR A 21 14.48 -6.18 4.18
CA TYR A 21 14.18 -5.30 5.30
C TYR A 21 14.20 -6.04 6.63
N ALA A 22 14.35 -5.27 7.70
CA ALA A 22 14.21 -5.75 9.06
C ALA A 22 12.78 -6.26 9.32
N GLU A 23 12.62 -7.17 10.28
CA GLU A 23 11.30 -7.77 10.56
C GLU A 23 10.38 -6.84 11.36
N ASP A 24 10.98 -5.91 12.09
CA ASP A 24 10.36 -4.91 12.96
C ASP A 24 10.04 -3.62 12.19
N LEU A 25 9.28 -3.76 11.10
CA LEU A 25 8.77 -2.58 10.40
C LEU A 25 7.69 -1.88 11.25
N PRO A 26 7.69 -0.53 11.28
CA PRO A 26 6.62 0.20 11.95
C PRO A 26 5.29 -0.06 11.26
N GLN A 27 4.22 -0.02 12.05
CA GLN A 27 2.88 -0.11 11.48
C GLN A 27 2.55 1.13 10.64
N ILE A 28 1.86 0.92 9.53
CA ILE A 28 1.46 1.97 8.60
C ILE A 28 -0.07 2.05 8.49
N SER A 29 -0.56 3.27 8.29
CA SER A 29 -1.95 3.56 7.94
C SER A 29 -2.00 4.07 6.50
N VAL A 30 -2.87 3.50 5.66
CA VAL A 30 -3.01 3.91 4.25
C VAL A 30 -4.27 4.75 4.11
N VAL A 31 -4.13 5.97 3.60
CA VAL A 31 -5.25 6.89 3.37
C VAL A 31 -5.54 6.97 1.88
N PHE A 32 -6.75 6.60 1.47
CA PHE A 32 -7.26 6.79 0.12
C PHE A 32 -8.24 7.95 0.13
N ILE A 33 -7.95 8.98 -0.66
CA ILE A 33 -8.86 10.09 -0.92
C ILE A 33 -9.42 9.88 -2.34
N PHE A 34 -10.73 9.87 -2.49
CA PHE A 34 -11.40 9.70 -3.78
C PHE A 34 -12.52 10.72 -3.96
N VAL A 35 -12.80 11.07 -5.22
CA VAL A 35 -13.90 11.95 -5.62
C VAL A 35 -14.51 11.40 -6.90
N ASN A 36 -15.80 11.03 -6.87
CA ASN A 36 -16.53 10.49 -8.02
C ASN A 36 -15.86 9.29 -8.72
N GLU A 37 -15.08 8.50 -7.98
CA GLU A 37 -14.41 7.33 -8.54
C GLU A 37 -15.29 6.08 -8.56
N ALA A 38 -15.09 5.24 -9.56
CA ALA A 38 -15.82 3.99 -9.63
C ALA A 38 -15.45 3.08 -8.43
N LEU A 39 -16.46 2.52 -7.75
CA LEU A 39 -16.26 1.63 -6.62
C LEU A 39 -15.31 0.45 -6.96
N SER A 40 -15.34 -0.03 -8.21
CA SER A 40 -14.46 -1.08 -8.70
C SER A 40 -12.98 -0.67 -8.70
N VAL A 41 -12.67 0.60 -8.94
CA VAL A 41 -11.30 1.14 -8.91
C VAL A 41 -10.80 1.21 -7.48
N ILE A 42 -11.63 1.74 -6.57
CA ILE A 42 -11.31 1.81 -5.13
C ILE A 42 -11.06 0.41 -4.58
N LEU A 43 -11.96 -0.54 -4.84
CA LEU A 43 -11.82 -1.93 -4.39
C LEU A 43 -10.56 -2.62 -4.94
N ARG A 44 -10.22 -2.40 -6.22
CA ARG A 44 -8.98 -2.94 -6.80
C ARG A 44 -7.74 -2.41 -6.09
N SER A 45 -7.72 -1.13 -5.73
CA SER A 45 -6.63 -0.50 -5.00
C SER A 45 -6.52 -1.03 -3.57
N VAL A 46 -7.64 -1.09 -2.85
CA VAL A 46 -7.70 -1.66 -1.48
C VAL A 46 -7.25 -3.12 -1.48
N HIS A 47 -7.76 -3.93 -2.41
CA HIS A 47 -7.37 -5.34 -2.55
C HIS A 47 -5.88 -5.50 -2.89
N SER A 48 -5.32 -4.59 -3.69
CA SER A 48 -3.88 -4.56 -3.96
C SER A 48 -3.07 -4.34 -2.69
N VAL A 49 -3.45 -3.36 -1.86
CA VAL A 49 -2.77 -3.07 -0.59
C VAL A 49 -2.85 -4.28 0.35
N VAL A 50 -4.04 -4.83 0.55
CA VAL A 50 -4.23 -5.98 1.47
C VAL A 50 -3.41 -7.20 1.03
N ASN A 51 -3.31 -7.47 -0.28
CA ASN A 51 -2.57 -8.65 -0.76
C ASN A 51 -1.05 -8.46 -0.83
N HIS A 52 -0.58 -7.23 -1.02
CA HIS A 52 0.85 -6.95 -1.18
C HIS A 52 1.50 -6.42 0.10
N THR A 53 0.72 -6.08 1.12
CA THR A 53 1.23 -5.63 2.43
C THR A 53 1.10 -6.74 3.48
N PRO A 54 2.19 -7.08 4.20
CA PRO A 54 2.11 -8.02 5.31
C PRO A 54 1.16 -7.54 6.44
N ALA A 55 0.35 -8.46 6.97
CA ALA A 55 -0.71 -8.14 7.94
C ALA A 55 -0.25 -7.50 9.27
N HIS A 56 1.01 -7.68 9.67
CA HIS A 56 1.54 -7.06 10.90
C HIS A 56 1.98 -5.60 10.70
N VAL A 57 2.29 -5.20 9.46
CA VAL A 57 2.67 -3.83 9.09
C VAL A 57 1.43 -2.99 8.84
N LEU A 58 0.39 -3.55 8.22
CA LEU A 58 -0.83 -2.81 7.91
C LEU A 58 -1.70 -2.64 9.17
N LYS A 59 -1.86 -1.41 9.65
CA LYS A 59 -2.72 -1.09 10.80
C LYS A 59 -4.17 -0.89 10.37
N GLU A 60 -4.38 0.01 9.42
CA GLU A 60 -5.71 0.43 8.99
C GLU A 60 -5.67 1.02 7.57
N ILE A 61 -6.83 0.98 6.90
CA ILE A 61 -7.07 1.65 5.63
C ILE A 61 -8.18 2.65 5.85
N ILE A 62 -7.90 3.93 5.61
CA ILE A 62 -8.82 5.04 5.79
C ILE A 62 -9.30 5.47 4.41
N LEU A 63 -10.60 5.39 4.18
CA LEU A 63 -11.26 5.83 2.95
C LEU A 63 -11.89 7.21 3.23
N VAL A 64 -11.42 8.23 2.53
CA VAL A 64 -11.91 9.61 2.62
C VAL A 64 -12.62 9.96 1.32
N ASP A 65 -13.90 10.27 1.44
CA ASP A 65 -14.72 10.78 0.34
C ASP A 65 -14.62 12.32 0.32
N ASP A 66 -13.96 12.87 -0.70
CA ASP A 66 -13.79 14.32 -0.88
C ASP A 66 -14.97 14.91 -1.67
N ASN A 67 -16.18 14.64 -1.17
CA ASN A 67 -17.45 15.13 -1.73
C ASN A 67 -17.69 14.67 -3.18
N SER A 68 -17.66 13.35 -3.41
CA SER A 68 -18.34 12.75 -4.56
C SER A 68 -19.78 13.28 -4.61
N ASP A 69 -20.20 13.86 -5.74
CA ASP A 69 -21.39 14.72 -5.85
C ASP A 69 -22.66 14.13 -5.18
N SER A 70 -23.34 14.97 -4.41
CA SER A 70 -24.61 14.71 -3.73
C SER A 70 -25.82 14.67 -4.67
#